data_AF-A0ABD0RST1-F1
#
_entry.id   AF-A0ABD0RST1-F1
#
_cell.length_a   1.000
_cell.length_b   1.000
_cell.length_c   1.000
_cell.angle_alpha   90.00
_cell.angle_beta   90.00
_cell.angle_gamma   90.00
#
_symmetry.space_group_name_H-M   'P 1'
#
loop_
_entity.id
_entity.type
_entity.pdbx_description
1 polymer ?
#
loop_
_entity_poly.entity_id
_entity_poly.type
_entity_poly.pdbx_seq_one_letter_code
_entity_poly.pdbx_strand_id
1 'polypeptide(L)'
;MESQKFLAENSASVYIKKVEARINEEIERVMHCLDKSTEEPIVKVVERELISKHMKTIVEMENSGLVHMLKNGKTEDLACMYKLFGRVPNGLKTMCECMSWYLREQGKALVSEEGEGKNPVDYIQ
;
A
#
# COMPACT_ATOMS: atom_id res chain seq x y z
N MET A 1 -2.87 16.75 -12.11
CA MET A 1 -4.00 15.91 -11.65
C MET A 1 -3.83 15.59 -10.16
N GLU A 2 -4.91 15.39 -9.41
CA GLU A 2 -4.89 15.27 -7.94
C GLU A 2 -3.97 14.17 -7.39
N SER A 3 -3.92 12.99 -8.00
CA SER A 3 -3.01 11.90 -7.59
C SER A 3 -1.55 12.33 -7.62
N GLN A 4 -1.12 13.04 -8.65
CA GLN A 4 0.26 13.54 -8.78
C GLN A 4 0.61 14.51 -7.64
N LYS A 5 -0.32 15.41 -7.29
CA LYS A 5 -0.13 16.34 -6.17
C LYS A 5 -0.02 15.57 -4.85
N PHE A 6 -0.91 14.59 -4.63
CA PHE A 6 -0.88 13.80 -3.41
C PHE A 6 0.41 12.97 -3.29
N LEU A 7 0.83 12.30 -4.37
CA LEU A 7 2.07 11.51 -4.40
C LEU A 7 3.32 12.37 -4.21
N ALA A 8 3.33 13.60 -4.71
CA ALA A 8 4.48 14.51 -4.58
C ALA A 8 4.62 15.11 -3.17
N GLU A 9 3.52 15.31 -2.47
CA GLU A 9 3.48 16.09 -1.23
C GLU A 9 3.23 15.25 0.04
N ASN A 10 2.95 13.94 -0.08
CA ASN A 10 2.48 13.14 1.04
C ASN A 10 3.19 11.79 1.13
N SER A 11 3.32 11.27 2.35
CA SER A 11 3.73 9.89 2.59
C SER A 11 2.67 8.89 2.12
N ALA A 12 3.06 7.64 1.92
CA ALA A 12 2.13 6.59 1.48
C ALA A 12 0.91 6.45 2.42
N SER A 13 1.11 6.47 3.75
CA SER A 13 0.01 6.39 4.73
C SER A 13 -0.98 7.56 4.60
N VAL A 14 -0.48 8.78 4.37
CA VAL A 14 -1.33 9.97 4.19
C VAL A 14 -2.05 9.91 2.84
N TYR A 15 -1.36 9.45 1.79
CA TYR A 15 -1.97 9.22 0.48
C TYR A 15 -3.14 8.23 0.59
N ILE A 16 -2.94 7.08 1.22
CA ILE A 16 -3.96 6.05 1.42
C ILE A 16 -5.21 6.63 2.09
N LYS A 17 -5.04 7.38 3.19
CA LYS A 17 -6.15 8.04 3.90
C LYS A 17 -6.89 9.05 3.03
N LYS A 18 -6.17 9.80 2.20
CA LYS A 18 -6.80 10.75 1.26
C LYS A 18 -7.60 10.05 0.16
N VAL A 19 -7.13 8.90 -0.33
CA VAL A 19 -7.89 8.11 -1.31
C VAL A 19 -9.17 7.56 -0.68
N GLU A 20 -9.11 7.00 0.53
CA GLU A 20 -10.31 6.55 1.25
C GLU A 20 -11.31 7.69 1.47
N ALA A 21 -10.82 8.85 1.91
CA ALA A 21 -11.66 10.04 2.08
C ALA A 21 -12.34 10.46 0.77
N ARG A 22 -11.61 10.43 -0.36
CA ARG A 22 -12.20 10.78 -1.66
C ARG A 22 -13.23 9.75 -2.13
N ILE A 23 -13.01 8.45 -1.89
CA ILE A 23 -14.03 7.43 -2.20
C ILE A 23 -15.32 7.72 -1.41
N ASN A 24 -15.22 8.01 -0.11
CA ASN A 24 -16.38 8.33 0.71
C ASN A 24 -17.07 9.63 0.27
N GLU A 25 -16.30 10.66 -0.08
CA GLU A 25 -16.84 11.93 -0.59
C GLU A 25 -17.66 11.72 -1.87
N GLU A 26 -17.19 10.89 -2.80
CA GLU A 26 -17.94 10.59 -4.03
C GLU A 26 -19.18 9.74 -3.77
N ILE A 27 -19.13 8.80 -2.82
CA ILE A 27 -20.33 8.04 -2.41
C ILE A 27 -21.36 8.98 -1.79
N GLU A 28 -20.95 9.87 -0.88
CA GLU A 28 -21.84 10.87 -0.28
C GLU A 28 -22.42 11.82 -1.33
N ARG A 29 -21.61 12.26 -2.31
CA ARG A 29 -22.07 13.10 -3.43
C ARG A 29 -23.15 12.39 -4.24
N VAL A 30 -22.98 11.10 -4.52
CA VAL A 30 -23.98 10.32 -5.24
C VAL A 30 -25.27 10.24 -4.43
N MET A 31 -25.20 9.92 -3.15
CA MET A 31 -26.37 9.81 -2.28
C MET A 31 -27.22 11.08 -2.21
N HIS A 32 -26.60 12.26 -2.24
CA HIS A 32 -27.31 13.54 -2.07
C HIS A 32 -27.67 14.25 -3.37
N CYS A 33 -26.96 13.95 -4.46
CA CYS A 33 -27.04 14.79 -5.67
C CYS A 33 -27.24 14.02 -6.98
N LEU A 34 -27.01 12.71 -7.02
CA LEU A 34 -27.01 11.93 -8.27
C LEU A 34 -27.89 10.68 -8.15
N ASP A 35 -28.14 10.03 -9.29
CA ASP A 35 -28.81 8.73 -9.27
C ASP A 35 -27.88 7.64 -8.70
N LYS A 36 -28.44 6.74 -7.90
CA LYS A 36 -27.68 5.65 -7.24
C LYS A 36 -26.92 4.77 -8.22
N SER A 37 -27.38 4.63 -9.47
CA SER A 37 -26.65 3.91 -10.52
C SER A 37 -25.27 4.51 -10.86
N THR A 38 -25.00 5.75 -10.43
CA THR A 38 -23.73 6.45 -10.65
C THR A 38 -22.64 6.03 -9.65
N GLU A 39 -23.01 5.43 -8.51
CA GLU A 39 -22.08 5.09 -7.42
C GLU A 39 -20.93 4.17 -7.87
N GLU A 40 -21.26 3.03 -8.47
CA GLU A 40 -20.24 2.07 -8.91
C GLU A 40 -19.34 2.65 -10.02
N PRO A 41 -19.86 3.29 -11.08
CA PRO A 41 -19.02 3.94 -12.09
C PRO A 41 -18.05 4.98 -11.53
N ILE A 42 -18.50 5.86 -10.62
CA ILE A 42 -17.63 6.93 -10.10
C ILE A 42 -16.56 6.36 -9.17
N VAL A 43 -16.91 5.40 -8.30
CA VAL A 43 -15.95 4.72 -7.42
C VAL A 43 -14.88 4.00 -8.24
N LYS A 44 -15.26 3.29 -9.31
CA LYS A 44 -14.29 2.65 -10.22
C LYS A 44 -13.33 3.63 -10.88
N VAL A 45 -13.79 4.84 -11.22
CA VAL A 45 -12.91 5.88 -11.76
C VAL A 45 -11.92 6.34 -10.70
N VAL A 46 -12.37 6.62 -9.47
CA VAL A 46 -11.48 7.00 -8.34
C VAL A 46 -10.46 5.89 -8.06
N GLU A 47 -10.90 4.64 -7.97
CA GLU A 47 -10.03 3.48 -7.75
C GLU A 47 -8.98 3.33 -8.86
N ARG A 48 -9.39 3.48 -10.13
CA ARG A 48 -8.46 3.41 -11.26
C ARG A 48 -7.42 4.53 -11.22
N GLU A 49 -7.87 5.76 -11.06
CA GLU A 49 -7.01 6.95 -11.17
C GLU A 49 -6.10 7.13 -9.95
N LEU A 50 -6.55 6.79 -8.75
CA LEU A 50 -5.79 6.99 -7.51
C LEU A 50 -5.06 5.74 -7.03
N ILE A 51 -5.51 4.53 -7.40
CA ILE A 51 -4.92 3.28 -6.92
C ILE A 51 -4.26 2.53 -8.07
N SER A 52 -5.03 2.05 -9.06
CA SER A 52 -4.53 1.12 -10.08
C SER A 52 -3.34 1.68 -10.88
N LYS A 53 -3.39 2.96 -11.26
CA LYS A 53 -2.30 3.61 -12.02
C LYS A 53 -1.02 3.82 -11.20
N HIS A 54 -1.09 3.77 -9.88
CA HIS A 54 -0.02 4.20 -8.98
C HIS A 54 0.40 3.12 -7.97
N MET A 55 -0.09 1.87 -8.11
CA MET A 55 0.16 0.78 -7.15
C MET A 55 1.65 0.60 -6.83
N LYS A 56 2.50 0.49 -7.86
CA LYS A 56 3.95 0.36 -7.68
C LYS A 56 4.55 1.57 -6.97
N THR A 57 4.21 2.77 -7.42
CA THR A 57 4.68 4.03 -6.82
C THR A 57 4.34 4.13 -5.33
N ILE A 58 3.14 3.69 -4.93
CA ILE A 58 2.69 3.74 -3.54
C ILE A 58 3.45 2.71 -2.68
N VAL A 59 3.60 1.46 -3.14
CA VAL A 59 4.29 0.42 -2.34
C VAL A 59 5.80 0.62 -2.29
N GLU A 60 6.41 1.16 -3.35
CA GLU A 60 7.84 1.43 -3.49
C GLU A 60 8.23 2.84 -3.00
N MET A 61 7.28 3.62 -2.45
CA MET A 61 7.52 5.00 -2.04
C MET A 61 8.66 5.09 -1.02
N GLU A 62 9.65 5.93 -1.31
CA GLU A 62 10.82 6.09 -0.46
C GLU A 62 10.42 6.56 0.95
N ASN A 63 11.00 5.95 1.99
CA ASN A 63 10.79 6.29 3.40
C ASN A 63 9.34 6.27 3.92
N SER A 64 8.38 5.73 3.15
CA SER A 64 6.99 5.63 3.60
C SER A 64 6.19 4.47 3.00
N GLY A 65 6.67 3.84 1.93
CA GLY A 65 6.04 2.69 1.28
C GLY A 65 6.05 1.41 2.11
N LEU A 66 5.65 0.29 1.50
CA LEU A 66 5.39 -0.99 2.16
C LEU A 66 6.60 -1.48 2.96
N VAL A 67 7.80 -1.40 2.40
CA VAL A 67 9.04 -1.83 3.07
C VAL A 67 9.32 -0.99 4.31
N HIS A 68 9.10 0.33 4.25
CA HIS A 68 9.26 1.20 5.41
C HIS A 68 8.28 0.81 6.51
N MET A 69 7.01 0.55 6.16
CA MET A 69 6.00 0.12 7.13
C MET A 69 6.37 -1.21 7.80
N LEU A 70 6.86 -2.19 7.04
CA LEU A 70 7.34 -3.48 7.56
C LEU A 70 8.52 -3.30 8.53
N LYS A 71 9.54 -2.54 8.12
CA LYS A 71 10.74 -2.28 8.94
C LYS A 71 10.42 -1.63 10.29
N ASN A 72 9.41 -0.76 10.31
CA ASN A 72 9.04 0.02 11.49
C ASN A 72 7.82 -0.52 12.23
N GLY A 73 7.36 -1.74 11.91
CA GLY A 73 6.22 -2.37 12.60
C GLY A 73 4.92 -1.57 12.51
N LYS A 74 4.68 -0.84 11.42
CA LYS A 74 3.50 0.02 11.22
C LYS A 74 2.27 -0.82 10.80
N THR A 75 1.83 -1.71 11.68
CA THR A 75 0.76 -2.69 11.38
C THR A 75 -0.57 -2.05 10.97
N GLU A 76 -0.94 -0.92 11.59
CA GLU A 76 -2.16 -0.18 11.23
C GLU A 76 -2.09 0.38 9.81
N ASP A 77 -0.96 1.00 9.43
CA ASP A 77 -0.76 1.53 8.09
C ASP A 77 -0.75 0.41 7.04
N LEU A 78 -0.15 -0.75 7.35
CA LEU A 78 -0.21 -1.95 6.50
C LEU A 78 -1.63 -2.45 6.32
N ALA A 79 -2.45 -2.45 7.38
CA ALA A 79 -3.84 -2.84 7.30
C ALA A 79 -4.66 -1.89 6.41
N CYS A 80 -4.41 -0.58 6.51
CA CYS A 80 -5.00 0.41 5.60
C CYS A 80 -4.58 0.19 4.14
N MET A 81 -3.28 -0.02 3.90
CA MET A 81 -2.77 -0.33 2.55
C MET A 81 -3.43 -1.59 1.98
N TYR A 82 -3.54 -2.66 2.78
CA TYR A 82 -4.19 -3.91 2.37
C TYR A 82 -5.67 -3.71 2.00
N LYS A 83 -6.43 -3.00 2.84
CA LYS A 83 -7.84 -2.69 2.57
C LYS A 83 -8.01 -1.90 1.27
N LEU A 84 -7.17 -0.89 1.05
CA LEU A 84 -7.25 -0.06 -0.15
C LEU A 84 -6.88 -0.85 -1.41
N PHE A 85 -5.78 -1.60 -1.38
CA PHE A 85 -5.31 -2.39 -2.53
C PHE A 85 -6.22 -3.59 -2.83
N GLY A 86 -6.97 -4.09 -1.84
CA GLY A 86 -8.00 -5.10 -2.03
C GLY A 86 -9.16 -4.68 -2.93
N ARG A 87 -9.34 -3.37 -3.17
CA ARG A 87 -10.39 -2.84 -4.04
C ARG A 87 -10.12 -3.03 -5.52
N VAL A 88 -8.85 -3.17 -5.93
CA VAL A 88 -8.48 -3.16 -7.35
C VAL A 88 -7.84 -4.48 -7.79
N PRO A 89 -8.06 -4.92 -9.05
CA PRO A 89 -7.36 -6.06 -9.60
C PRO A 89 -5.84 -5.90 -9.50
N ASN A 90 -5.13 -6.97 -9.17
CA ASN A 90 -3.67 -7.02 -8.97
C ASN A 90 -3.13 -6.15 -7.81
N GLY A 91 -3.97 -5.48 -7.02
CA GLY A 91 -3.51 -4.69 -5.88
C GLY A 91 -2.80 -5.53 -4.83
N LEU A 92 -3.48 -6.54 -4.27
CA LEU A 92 -2.87 -7.45 -3.29
C LEU A 92 -1.67 -8.21 -3.85
N LYS A 93 -1.70 -8.57 -5.15
CA LYS A 93 -0.56 -9.17 -5.83
C LYS A 93 0.67 -8.25 -5.81
N THR A 94 0.49 -6.97 -6.11
CA THR A 94 1.56 -5.96 -6.08
C THR A 94 2.17 -5.84 -4.67
N MET A 95 1.33 -5.85 -3.63
CA MET A 95 1.81 -5.87 -2.24
C MET A 95 2.63 -7.12 -1.93
N CYS A 96 2.12 -8.30 -2.31
CA CYS A 96 2.79 -9.58 -2.08
C CYS A 96 4.15 -9.67 -2.79
N GLU A 97 4.25 -9.15 -4.02
CA GLU A 97 5.51 -9.12 -4.77
C GLU A 97 6.56 -8.25 -4.06
N CYS A 98 6.19 -7.04 -3.64
CA CYS A 98 7.07 -6.14 -2.89
C CYS A 98 7.50 -6.76 -1.55
N MET A 99 6.55 -7.31 -0.79
CA MET A 99 6.82 -8.00 0.48
C MET A 99 7.72 -9.23 0.30
N SER A 100 7.45 -10.07 -0.71
CA SER A 100 8.22 -11.27 -0.98
C SER A 100 9.66 -10.95 -1.34
N TRP A 101 9.89 -9.93 -2.17
CA TRP A 101 11.22 -9.44 -2.47
C TRP A 101 11.94 -9.01 -1.19
N TYR A 102 11.32 -8.14 -0.38
CA TYR A 102 11.93 -7.63 0.85
C TYR A 102 12.29 -8.74 1.84
N LEU A 103 11.36 -9.67 2.10
CA LEU A 103 11.59 -10.78 3.04
C LEU A 103 12.71 -11.72 2.55
N ARG A 104 12.83 -11.95 1.23
CA ARG A 104 13.94 -12.74 0.66
C ARG A 104 15.28 -12.04 0.86
N GLU A 105 15.35 -10.73 0.65
CA GLU A 105 16.59 -9.97 0.86
C GLU A 105 16.99 -9.96 2.34
N GLN A 106 16.03 -9.75 3.26
CA GLN A 106 16.29 -9.87 4.70
C GLN A 106 16.76 -11.27 5.09
N GLY A 107 16.13 -12.33 4.56
CA GLY A 107 16.52 -13.70 4.83
C GLY A 107 17.92 -14.04 4.32
N LYS A 108 18.29 -13.57 3.12
CA LYS A 108 19.66 -13.72 2.60
C LYS A 108 20.68 -13.00 3.46
N ALA A 109 20.41 -11.76 3.86
CA ALA A 109 21.30 -10.99 4.72
C ALA A 109 21.53 -11.70 6.05
N LEU A 110 20.46 -12.17 6.69
CA LEU A 110 20.52 -12.90 7.96
C LEU A 110 21.38 -14.17 7.85
N VAL A 111 21.27 -14.93 6.76
CA VAL A 111 22.07 -16.16 6.55
C VAL A 111 23.51 -15.85 6.10
N SER A 112 23.76 -14.72 5.42
CA SER A 112 25.06 -14.41 4.82
C SER A 112 25.98 -13.59 5.73
N GLU A 113 25.43 -12.68 6.55
CA GLU A 113 26.23 -11.82 7.45
C GLU A 113 26.76 -12.57 8.68
N GLU A 114 26.23 -13.76 9.00
CA GLU A 114 26.53 -14.51 10.23
C GLU A 114 27.47 -15.71 10.04
N GLY A 115 28.23 -15.73 8.93
CA GLY A 115 29.17 -16.78 8.59
C GLY A 115 30.56 -16.61 9.20
N GLU A 116 30.72 -17.00 10.48
CA GLU A 116 31.83 -17.76 11.09
C GLU A 116 31.75 -17.65 12.63
N GLY A 117 31.14 -18.64 13.30
CA GLY A 117 31.25 -18.81 14.76
C GLY A 117 30.00 -18.67 15.64
N LYS A 118 28.79 -18.55 15.09
CA LYS A 118 27.55 -18.49 15.89
C LYS A 118 26.91 -19.85 16.18
N ASN A 119 26.21 -19.95 17.31
CA ASN A 119 25.57 -21.16 17.79
C ASN A 119 24.29 -21.44 16.97
N PRO A 120 24.03 -22.69 16.52
CA PRO A 120 22.77 -23.04 15.87
C PRO A 120 21.50 -22.61 16.61
N VAL A 121 21.55 -22.43 17.93
CA VAL A 121 20.44 -21.92 18.75
C VAL A 121 20.07 -20.47 18.40
N ASP A 122 21.02 -19.64 17.99
CA ASP A 122 20.80 -18.23 17.67
C ASP A 122 19.93 -18.04 16.41
N TYR A 123 19.80 -19.08 15.57
CA TYR A 123 18.99 -19.09 14.35
C TYR A 123 17.49 -19.37 14.59
N ILE A 124 17.12 -19.80 15.80
CA ILE A 124 15.77 -20.33 16.11
C ILE A 124 14.94 -19.35 16.96
N GLN A 125 15.53 -18.26 17.46
CA GLN A 125 14.86 -17.23 18.26
C GLN A 125 14.25 -16.13 17.39
#